data_AF-A0A7S3HDG2-F1
#
_entry.id   AF-A0A7S3HDG2-F1
#
_cell.length_a   1.000
_cell.length_b   1.000
_cell.length_c   1.000
_cell.angle_alpha   90.00
_cell.angle_beta   90.00
_cell.angle_gamma   90.00
#
_symmetry.space_group_name_H-M   'P 1'
#
loop_
_entity.id
_entity.type
_entity.pdbx_description
1 polymer ?
#
loop_
_entity_poly.entity_id
_entity_poly.type
_entity_poly.pdbx_seq_one_letter_code
_entity_poly.pdbx_strand_id
1 'polypeptide(L)'
;GLYSVSLDALNSYNTKGKAKLASREHDTHVQMIHGDFLKLRTKDWRDADVVFMNSTCFDETLMGKVAHLAAGMKKGSFFITMTKRLPSSEFEILEYEMYRMSWGEATVFVSQKTTECNEDVEEVSDDEEKLPIEDGPDDEPEVEEENEEDD
;
A
#
# COMPACT_ATOMS: atom_id res chain seq x y z
N GLY A 1 -22.74 -4.64 1.52
CA GLY A 1 -21.40 -5.10 1.10
C GLY A 1 -20.34 -4.21 1.72
N LEU A 2 -19.04 -4.52 1.57
CA LEU A 2 -17.98 -3.69 2.17
C LEU A 2 -18.03 -2.23 1.69
N TYR A 3 -18.33 -2.01 0.40
CA TYR A 3 -18.47 -0.65 -0.15
C TYR A 3 -19.62 0.16 0.48
N SER A 4 -20.78 -0.46 0.77
CA SER A 4 -21.87 0.28 1.41
C SER A 4 -21.49 0.71 2.83
N VAL A 5 -20.77 -0.13 3.56
CA VAL A 5 -20.27 0.19 4.90
C VAL A 5 -19.23 1.32 4.86
N SER A 6 -18.38 1.38 3.83
CA SER A 6 -17.42 2.49 3.69
C SER A 6 -18.12 3.83 3.42
N LEU A 7 -19.25 3.83 2.70
CA LEU A 7 -20.08 5.03 2.53
C LEU A 7 -20.73 5.49 3.85
N ASP A 8 -21.18 4.56 4.70
CA ASP A 8 -21.70 4.89 6.03
C ASP A 8 -20.62 5.50 6.93
N ALA A 9 -19.39 4.99 6.83
CA ALA A 9 -18.23 5.56 7.52
C ALA A 9 -17.91 6.97 7.01
N LEU A 10 -17.92 7.19 5.69
CA LEU A 10 -17.73 8.50 5.08
C LEU A 10 -18.81 9.50 5.52
N ASN A 11 -20.08 9.08 5.54
CA ASN A 11 -21.18 9.91 6.03
C ASN A 11 -21.02 10.27 7.50
N SER A 12 -20.61 9.31 8.33
CA SER A 12 -20.32 9.55 9.75
C SER A 12 -19.15 10.52 9.95
N TYR A 13 -18.11 10.40 9.13
CA TYR A 13 -16.98 11.34 9.11
C TYR A 13 -17.44 12.75 8.73
N ASN A 14 -18.18 12.91 7.64
CA ASN A 14 -18.63 14.22 7.16
C ASN A 14 -19.61 14.92 8.12
N THR A 15 -20.45 14.17 8.81
CA THR A 15 -21.48 14.74 9.70
C THR A 15 -20.99 14.99 11.13
N LYS A 16 -20.19 14.07 11.68
CA LYS A 16 -19.76 14.11 13.09
C LYS A 16 -18.24 14.23 13.24
N GLY A 17 -17.48 13.60 12.35
CA GLY A 17 -16.02 13.57 12.39
C GLY A 17 -15.40 14.96 12.13
N LYS A 18 -15.85 15.66 11.07
CA LYS A 18 -15.32 16.98 10.71
C LYS A 18 -15.43 18.00 11.84
N ALA A 19 -16.56 18.03 12.55
CA ALA A 19 -16.75 18.92 13.70
C ALA A 19 -15.72 18.68 14.82
N LYS A 20 -15.32 17.41 15.03
CA LYS A 20 -14.29 17.06 16.03
C LYS A 20 -12.86 17.43 15.59
N LEU A 21 -12.66 17.70 14.30
CA LEU A 21 -11.38 18.08 13.71
C LEU A 21 -11.34 19.58 13.33
N ALA A 22 -12.29 20.38 13.82
CA ALA A 22 -12.47 21.79 13.44
C ALA A 22 -11.27 22.69 13.77
N SER A 23 -10.34 22.24 14.63
CA SER A 23 -9.11 22.98 14.95
C SER A 23 -7.99 22.79 13.92
N ARG A 24 -8.18 21.96 12.89
CA ARG A 24 -7.20 21.78 11.82
C ARG A 24 -7.20 22.96 10.86
N GLU A 25 -6.01 23.33 10.39
CA GLU A 25 -5.80 24.42 9.43
C GLU A 25 -6.34 24.09 8.03
N HIS A 26 -6.34 22.80 7.66
CA HIS A 26 -6.78 22.33 6.35
C HIS A 26 -8.03 21.44 6.45
N ASP A 27 -8.98 21.64 5.54
CA ASP A 27 -10.09 20.71 5.36
C ASP A 27 -9.57 19.40 4.76
N THR A 28 -10.15 18.28 5.18
CA THR A 28 -9.82 16.96 4.66
C THR A 28 -10.97 16.45 3.83
N HIS A 29 -10.70 16.26 2.54
CA HIS A 29 -11.65 15.65 1.60
C HIS A 29 -11.40 14.14 1.54
N VAL A 30 -12.48 13.36 1.65
CA VAL A 30 -12.43 11.89 1.62
C VAL A 30 -13.42 11.38 0.59
N GLN A 31 -12.97 10.46 -0.26
CA GLN A 31 -13.79 9.81 -1.28
C GLN A 31 -13.68 8.29 -1.14
N MET A 32 -14.81 7.58 -1.28
CA MET A 32 -14.86 6.12 -1.32
C MET A 32 -15.20 5.67 -2.73
N ILE A 33 -14.32 4.92 -3.36
CA ILE A 33 -14.46 4.48 -4.75
C ILE A 33 -14.75 2.98 -4.78
N HIS A 34 -15.78 2.58 -5.52
CA HIS A 34 -16.08 1.17 -5.77
C HIS A 34 -15.49 0.77 -7.10
N GLY A 35 -14.44 -0.03 -7.09
CA GLY A 35 -13.89 -0.60 -8.29
C GLY A 35 -12.61 -1.36 -8.04
N ASP A 36 -11.94 -1.67 -9.15
CA ASP A 36 -10.68 -2.37 -9.18
C ASP A 36 -9.55 -1.34 -9.29
N PHE A 37 -8.65 -1.33 -8.30
CA PHE A 37 -7.54 -0.38 -8.26
C PHE A 37 -6.46 -0.68 -9.31
N LEU A 38 -6.52 -1.84 -9.98
CA LEU A 38 -5.68 -2.12 -11.15
C LEU A 38 -6.20 -1.45 -12.43
N LYS A 39 -7.47 -1.02 -12.44
CA LYS A 39 -8.13 -0.37 -13.60
C LYS A 39 -8.12 1.14 -13.41
N LEU A 40 -7.09 1.80 -13.93
CA LEU A 40 -6.83 3.24 -13.77
C LEU A 40 -7.95 4.14 -14.32
N ARG A 41 -8.75 3.65 -15.27
CA ARG A 41 -10.01 4.28 -15.72
C ARG A 41 -11.01 4.50 -14.58
N THR A 42 -11.00 3.66 -13.55
CA THR A 42 -11.83 3.84 -12.35
C THR A 42 -11.33 5.03 -11.54
N LYS A 43 -10.04 5.02 -11.23
CA LYS A 43 -9.31 6.12 -10.60
C LYS A 43 -7.81 5.87 -10.80
N ASP A 44 -7.17 6.76 -11.53
CA ASP A 44 -5.71 6.82 -11.53
C ASP A 44 -5.26 7.38 -10.19
N TRP A 45 -4.45 6.59 -9.48
CA TRP A 45 -3.91 6.89 -8.17
C TRP A 45 -2.42 7.22 -8.21
N ARG A 46 -1.78 7.11 -9.38
CA ARG A 46 -0.32 7.30 -9.54
C ARG A 46 0.12 8.76 -9.38
N ASP A 47 -0.83 9.69 -9.44
CA ASP A 47 -0.59 11.11 -9.19
C ASP A 47 -0.41 11.44 -7.70
N ALA A 48 -0.69 10.50 -6.81
CA ALA A 48 -0.61 10.65 -5.36
C ALA A 48 0.83 10.79 -4.86
N ASP A 49 1.00 11.64 -3.83
CA ASP A 49 2.28 11.78 -3.13
C ASP A 49 2.55 10.62 -2.17
N VAL A 50 1.47 9.97 -1.68
CA VAL A 50 1.53 8.83 -0.77
C VAL A 50 0.45 7.83 -1.14
N VAL A 51 0.83 6.57 -1.32
CA VAL A 51 -0.08 5.42 -1.41
C VAL A 51 0.09 4.57 -0.17
N PHE A 52 -1.02 4.28 0.52
CA PHE A 52 -1.06 3.33 1.63
C PHE A 52 -1.91 2.13 1.24
N MET A 53 -1.35 0.94 1.41
CA MET A 53 -1.99 -0.31 1.07
C MET A 53 -1.90 -1.29 2.24
N ASN A 54 -3.04 -1.56 2.87
CA ASN A 54 -3.16 -2.65 3.84
C ASN A 54 -3.17 -4.00 3.06
N SER A 55 -1.99 -4.43 2.64
CA SER A 55 -1.75 -5.49 1.66
C SER A 55 -1.60 -6.89 2.25
N THR A 56 -1.89 -7.09 3.54
CA THR A 56 -1.61 -8.35 4.25
C THR A 56 -2.18 -9.60 3.54
N CYS A 57 -3.31 -9.48 2.84
CA CYS A 57 -3.95 -10.58 2.13
C CYS A 57 -3.72 -10.58 0.60
N PHE A 58 -2.84 -9.72 0.07
CA PHE A 58 -2.59 -9.66 -1.36
C PHE A 58 -1.57 -10.73 -1.75
N ASP A 59 -1.86 -11.50 -2.80
CA ASP A 59 -0.92 -12.48 -3.33
C ASP A 59 0.21 -11.81 -4.13
N GLU A 60 1.25 -12.58 -4.45
CA GLU A 60 2.41 -12.08 -5.19
C GLU A 60 2.03 -11.58 -6.59
N THR A 61 1.04 -12.19 -7.23
CA THR A 61 0.59 -11.79 -8.57
C THR A 61 -0.04 -10.41 -8.51
N LEU A 62 -0.92 -10.16 -7.55
CA LEU A 62 -1.53 -8.87 -7.31
C LEU A 62 -0.48 -7.82 -6.91
N MET A 63 0.46 -8.17 -6.04
CA MET A 63 1.56 -7.28 -5.65
C MET A 63 2.44 -6.88 -6.84
N GLY A 64 2.76 -7.82 -7.74
CA GLY A 64 3.49 -7.55 -8.97
C GLY A 64 2.73 -6.60 -9.91
N LYS A 65 1.42 -6.79 -10.08
CA LYS A 65 0.56 -5.87 -10.85
C LYS A 65 0.52 -4.47 -10.23
N VAL A 66 0.48 -4.37 -8.90
CA VAL A 66 0.55 -3.08 -8.20
C VAL A 66 1.92 -2.43 -8.40
N ALA A 67 3.01 -3.18 -8.27
CA ALA A 67 4.37 -2.68 -8.49
C ALA A 67 4.55 -2.12 -9.92
N HIS A 68 4.05 -2.85 -10.93
CA HIS A 68 4.02 -2.38 -12.32
C HIS A 68 3.30 -1.03 -12.45
N LEU A 69 2.11 -0.88 -11.86
CA LEU A 69 1.38 0.40 -11.90
C LEU A 69 2.09 1.50 -11.10
N ALA A 70 2.71 1.16 -9.97
CA ALA A 70 3.45 2.09 -9.12
C ALA A 70 4.70 2.65 -9.82
N ALA A 71 5.19 2.01 -10.89
CA ALA A 71 6.25 2.53 -11.75
C ALA A 71 5.92 3.92 -12.31
N GLY A 72 4.65 4.19 -12.59
CA GLY A 72 4.15 5.49 -13.08
C GLY A 72 3.93 6.54 -12.00
N MET A 73 4.36 6.31 -10.76
CA MET A 73 4.31 7.32 -9.71
C MET A 73 5.46 8.33 -9.85
N LYS A 74 5.23 9.55 -9.33
CA LYS A 74 6.24 10.62 -9.29
C LYS A 74 7.42 10.22 -8.39
N LYS A 75 8.62 10.60 -8.81
CA LYS A 75 9.81 10.52 -7.95
C LYS A 75 9.58 11.21 -6.61
N GLY A 76 10.08 10.60 -5.54
CA GLY A 76 9.94 11.09 -4.17
C GLY A 76 8.59 10.77 -3.51
N SER A 77 7.62 10.22 -4.23
CA SER A 77 6.38 9.73 -3.63
C SER A 77 6.62 8.52 -2.73
N PHE A 78 5.72 8.31 -1.77
CA PHE A 78 5.81 7.21 -0.82
C PHE A 78 4.83 6.09 -1.14
N PHE A 79 5.26 4.85 -0.96
CA PHE A 79 4.43 3.66 -1.02
C PHE A 79 4.59 2.88 0.27
N ILE A 80 3.49 2.79 1.03
CA ILE A 80 3.44 2.12 2.32
C ILE A 80 2.66 0.82 2.16
N THR A 81 3.31 -0.32 2.43
CA THR A 81 2.70 -1.65 2.37
C THR A 81 2.72 -2.35 3.73
N MET A 82 1.89 -3.38 3.88
CA MET A 82 1.82 -4.21 5.08
C MET A 82 2.12 -5.68 4.76
N THR A 83 2.88 -6.34 5.63
CA THR A 83 3.31 -7.75 5.58
C THR A 83 4.25 -8.10 4.43
N LYS A 84 3.97 -7.63 3.21
CA LYS A 84 4.77 -7.85 2.02
C LYS A 84 5.35 -6.54 1.51
N ARG A 85 6.61 -6.56 1.11
CA ARG A 85 7.28 -5.44 0.41
C ARG A 85 6.63 -5.26 -0.96
N LEU A 86 6.69 -4.04 -1.49
CA LEU A 86 6.36 -3.80 -2.89
C LEU A 86 7.50 -4.38 -3.76
N PRO A 87 7.24 -5.34 -4.67
CA PRO A 87 8.28 -5.98 -5.48
C PRO A 87 8.69 -5.06 -6.64
N SER A 88 9.43 -4.00 -6.35
CA SER A 88 9.90 -3.03 -7.35
C SER A 88 11.27 -2.48 -6.98
N SER A 89 12.22 -2.55 -7.90
CA SER A 89 13.55 -1.94 -7.80
C SER A 89 13.54 -0.41 -7.91
N GLU A 90 12.39 0.18 -8.27
CA GLU A 90 12.23 1.63 -8.39
C GLU A 90 11.90 2.32 -7.06
N PHE A 91 11.66 1.53 -6.01
CA PHE A 91 11.37 2.02 -4.66
C PHE A 91 12.46 1.56 -3.69
N GLU A 92 12.95 2.49 -2.88
CA GLU A 92 13.87 2.21 -1.79
C GLU A 92 13.10 2.15 -0.47
N ILE A 93 13.30 1.09 0.32
CA ILE A 93 12.71 0.98 1.66
C ILE A 93 13.50 1.88 2.59
N LEU A 94 12.84 2.89 3.16
CA LEU A 94 13.46 3.81 4.12
C LEU A 94 13.35 3.29 5.55
N GLU A 95 12.23 2.64 5.87
CA GLU A 95 11.94 2.14 7.21
C GLU A 95 11.02 0.92 7.12
N TYR A 96 11.20 -0.02 8.04
CA TYR A 96 10.25 -1.10 8.26
C TYR A 96 10.18 -1.46 9.74
N GLU A 97 8.97 -1.69 10.24
CA GLU A 97 8.77 -2.04 11.64
C GLU A 97 7.59 -3.02 11.78
N MET A 98 7.75 -4.01 12.66
CA MET A 98 6.70 -4.96 13.00
C MET A 98 5.78 -4.37 14.07
N TYR A 99 4.48 -4.35 13.78
CA TYR A 99 3.48 -3.87 14.71
C TYR A 99 2.53 -4.99 15.13
N ARG A 100 2.20 -5.00 16.43
CA ARG A 100 1.13 -5.83 16.98
C ARG A 100 -0.22 -5.17 16.72
N MET A 101 -0.98 -5.72 15.76
CA MET A 101 -2.31 -5.26 15.40
C MET A 101 -3.38 -5.99 16.20
N SER A 102 -4.62 -5.49 16.17
CA SER A 102 -5.77 -6.16 16.80
C SER A 102 -6.13 -7.51 16.14
N TRP A 103 -5.50 -7.83 15.02
CA TRP A 103 -5.79 -8.99 14.17
C TRP A 103 -4.54 -9.86 13.88
N GLY A 104 -3.42 -9.60 14.56
CA GLY A 104 -2.16 -10.32 14.35
C GLY A 104 -0.96 -9.38 14.26
N GLU A 105 0.18 -9.90 13.86
CA GLU A 105 1.37 -9.09 13.57
C GLU A 105 1.39 -8.70 12.09
N ALA A 106 1.88 -7.49 11.82
CA ALA A 106 2.14 -7.03 10.47
C ALA A 106 3.35 -6.11 10.45
N THR A 107 4.27 -6.37 9.52
CA THR A 107 5.38 -5.46 9.21
C THR A 107 4.88 -4.36 8.30
N VAL A 108 5.08 -3.11 8.70
CA VAL A 108 4.82 -1.94 7.84
C VAL A 108 6.12 -1.60 7.13
N PHE A 109 6.07 -1.45 5.81
CA PHE A 109 7.21 -1.01 5.00
C PHE A 109 6.92 0.39 4.46
N VAL A 110 7.80 1.34 4.73
CA VAL A 110 7.75 2.70 4.16
C VAL A 110 8.80 2.80 3.06
N SER A 111 8.35 2.87 1.81
CA SER A 111 9.23 2.95 0.65
C SER A 111 9.07 4.28 -0.08
N GLN A 112 10.14 4.78 -0.69
CA GLN A 112 10.12 6.01 -1.48
C GLN A 112 10.56 5.73 -2.93
N LYS A 113 9.83 6.29 -3.89
CA LYS A 113 10.13 6.21 -5.32
C LYS A 113 11.43 6.96 -5.63
N THR A 114 12.42 6.29 -6.19
CA THR A 114 13.75 6.86 -6.48
C THR A 114 13.96 7.23 -7.95
N THR A 115 13.23 6.57 -8.86
CA THR A 115 13.27 6.80 -10.31
C THR A 115 12.28 7.87 -10.75
N GLU A 116 12.49 8.42 -11.94
CA GLU A 116 11.50 9.30 -12.58
C GLU A 116 10.25 8.50 -12.99
N CYS A 117 9.12 9.19 -13.15
CA CYS A 117 7.85 8.58 -13.53
C CYS A 117 7.98 7.87 -14.89
N ASN A 118 7.58 6.60 -14.96
CA ASN A 118 7.45 5.87 -16.22
C ASN A 118 6.07 6.09 -16.83
N GLU A 119 5.98 6.96 -17.85
CA GLU A 119 4.72 7.32 -18.52
C GLU A 119 4.15 6.20 -19.40
N ASP A 120 4.97 5.22 -19.79
CA ASP A 120 4.59 4.11 -20.67
C ASP A 120 3.89 2.95 -19.92
N VAL A 121 3.64 3.13 -18.62
CA VAL A 121 2.94 2.15 -17.78
C VAL A 121 1.46 2.15 -18.12
N GLU A 122 1.02 1.14 -18.86
CA GLU A 122 -0.38 0.93 -19.20
C GLU A 122 -1.13 0.07 -18.14
N GLU A 123 -2.46 0.11 -18.22
CA GLU A 123 -3.35 -0.73 -17.40
C GLU A 123 -3.04 -2.21 -17.61
N VAL A 124 -3.06 -2.99 -16.53
CA VAL A 124 -2.84 -4.44 -16.61
C VAL A 124 -4.07 -5.08 -17.24
N SER A 125 -3.90 -5.72 -18.40
CA SER A 125 -4.98 -6.50 -19.02
C SER A 125 -5.28 -7.76 -18.20
N ASP A 126 -6.53 -8.23 -18.27
CA ASP A 126 -6.97 -9.43 -17.53
C ASP A 126 -6.29 -10.72 -18.07
N ASP A 127 -5.59 -10.66 -19.22
CA ASP A 127 -5.09 -11.81 -19.99
C ASP A 127 -3.58 -12.13 -19.79
N GLU A 128 -2.79 -11.33 -19.07
CA GLU A 128 -1.34 -11.58 -18.96
C GLU A 128 -0.91 -12.46 -17.77
N GLU A 129 -0.23 -13.54 -18.15
CA GLU A 129 0.55 -14.49 -17.35
C GLU A 129 1.70 -13.77 -16.60
N LYS A 130 1.94 -14.21 -15.35
CA LYS A 130 2.99 -13.78 -14.40
C LYS A 130 4.03 -12.81 -14.96
N LEU A 131 3.92 -11.53 -14.57
CA LEU A 131 5.03 -10.58 -14.65
C LEU A 131 6.23 -11.14 -13.86
N PRO A 132 7.49 -10.96 -14.35
CA PRO A 132 8.67 -11.38 -13.61
C PRO A 132 8.69 -10.68 -12.24
N ILE A 133 8.69 -11.46 -11.17
CA ILE A 133 8.97 -10.96 -9.83
C ILE A 133 10.49 -10.74 -9.79
N GLU A 134 10.93 -9.50 -9.66
CA GLU A 134 12.34 -9.23 -9.35
C GLU A 134 12.57 -9.65 -7.90
N ASP A 135 13.22 -10.79 -7.69
CA ASP A 135 13.66 -11.27 -6.38
C ASP A 135 14.68 -10.27 -5.81
N GLY A 136 14.21 -9.38 -4.94
CA GLY A 136 15.08 -8.62 -4.05
C GLY A 136 15.71 -9.57 -3.03
N PRO A 137 16.89 -9.25 -2.47
CA PRO A 137 17.58 -10.15 -1.54
C PRO A 137 16.69 -10.46 -0.32
N ASP A 138 16.46 -11.76 -0.12
CA ASP A 138 15.82 -12.36 1.05
C ASP A 138 16.69 -12.15 2.30
N ASP A 139 16.68 -10.94 2.85
CA ASP A 139 17.04 -10.73 4.26
C ASP A 139 15.79 -11.03 5.10
N GLU A 140 15.50 -12.32 5.28
CA GLU A 140 14.73 -12.78 6.43
C GLU A 140 15.61 -12.58 7.68
N PRO A 141 15.17 -11.82 8.71
CA PRO A 141 15.88 -11.80 9.97
C PRO A 141 15.78 -13.18 10.62
N GLU A 142 16.92 -13.85 10.81
CA GLU A 142 17.03 -15.03 11.66
C GLU A 142 16.50 -14.68 13.05
N VAL A 143 15.40 -15.31 13.45
CA VAL A 143 14.92 -15.27 14.82
C VAL A 143 15.84 -16.16 15.64
N GLU A 144 16.76 -15.55 16.39
CA GLU A 144 17.52 -16.27 17.40
C GLU A 144 16.55 -16.76 18.49
N GLU A 145 16.28 -18.07 18.52
CA GLU A 145 15.61 -18.73 19.63
C GLU A 145 16.54 -18.70 20.85
N GLU A 146 16.33 -17.74 21.77
CA GLU A 146 16.91 -17.78 23.10
C GLU A 146 16.29 -18.97 23.86
N ASN A 147 17.11 -20.01 24.09
CA ASN A 147 16.80 -21.11 25.00
C ASN A 147 16.81 -20.58 26.44
N GLU A 148 15.64 -20.44 27.06
CA GLU A 148 15.51 -20.43 28.52
C GLU A 148 15.53 -21.88 29.03
N GLU A 149 16.73 -22.35 29.42
CA GLU A 149 16.90 -23.44 30.37
C GLU A 149 16.62 -22.88 31.77
N ASP A 150 15.49 -23.28 32.37
CA ASP A 150 15.23 -23.11 33.81
C ASP A 150 15.37 -24.46 34.53
N ASP A 151 16.30 -24.48 35.48
CA ASP A 151 16.62 -25.53 36.48
C ASP A 151 15.48 -25.80 37.49
#